data_AF-A0A7C0ZGD4-F1
#
_entry.id   AF-A0A7C0ZGD4-F1
#
_cell.length_a   1.000
_cell.length_b   1.000
_cell.length_c   1.000
_cell.angle_alpha   90.00
_cell.angle_beta   90.00
_cell.angle_gamma   90.00
#
_symmetry.space_group_name_H-M   'P 1'
#
loop_
_entity.id
_entity.type
_entity.pdbx_description
1 polymer ?
#
loop_
_entity_poly.entity_id
_entity_poly.type
_entity_poly.pdbx_seq_one_letter_code
_entity_poly.pdbx_strand_id
1 'polypeptide(L)'
;MQCEVCGQRIIGKPRIVIIEGAKMMVCERCSSLGSPYIEPEAKKGAYLPVLRRRFKKVTAAKKPSPRMILEDLEVVEDFGRVVRKARERMNLSHEDLGRRIGEKVSVLKKVESGRMIPDLKLARKLEHALKIKLLVPPPEGLEAVKVPHPPNVEPTLGDVVHLKMGKAEKRRT
;
A
#
# COMPACT_ATOMS: atom_id res chain seq x y z
N MET A 1 37.30 22.71 -27.79
CA MET A 1 36.38 21.60 -28.17
C MET A 1 36.82 21.06 -29.52
N GLN A 2 36.94 19.75 -29.66
CA GLN A 2 37.41 19.08 -30.87
C GLN A 2 36.24 18.36 -31.56
N CYS A 3 36.28 18.26 -32.88
CA CYS A 3 35.28 17.52 -33.66
C CYS A 3 35.59 16.02 -33.59
N GLU A 4 34.59 15.22 -33.20
CA GLU A 4 34.72 13.75 -33.09
C GLU A 4 34.83 13.04 -34.46
N VAL A 5 34.48 13.71 -35.57
CA VAL A 5 34.61 13.15 -36.93
C VAL A 5 35.96 13.48 -37.55
N CYS A 6 36.33 14.76 -37.60
CA CYS A 6 37.51 15.22 -38.35
C CYS A 6 38.72 15.54 -37.47
N GLY A 7 38.60 15.46 -36.15
CA GLY A 7 39.69 15.77 -35.22
C GLY A 7 40.12 17.24 -35.19
N GLN A 8 39.48 18.13 -35.96
CA GLN A 8 39.83 19.56 -35.94
C GLN A 8 39.20 20.27 -34.73
N ARG A 9 39.81 21.37 -34.28
CA ARG A 9 39.19 22.25 -33.28
C ARG A 9 37.93 22.88 -33.87
N ILE A 10 36.82 22.80 -33.15
CA ILE A 10 35.55 23.42 -33.56
C ILE A 10 35.69 24.93 -33.38
N ILE A 11 35.52 25.67 -34.49
CA ILE A 11 35.46 27.14 -34.51
C ILE A 11 33.97 27.50 -34.60
N GLY A 12 33.42 28.10 -33.55
CA GLY A 12 32.00 28.46 -33.47
C GLY A 12 31.16 27.51 -32.60
N LYS A 13 29.86 27.37 -32.92
CA LYS A 13 28.92 26.58 -32.13
C LYS A 13 29.06 25.09 -32.45
N PRO A 14 29.36 24.21 -31.48
CA PRO A 14 29.36 22.78 -31.70
C PRO A 14 27.93 22.29 -32.01
N ARG A 15 27.80 21.37 -32.96
CA ARG A 15 26.53 20.68 -33.26
C ARG A 15 26.60 19.26 -32.74
N ILE A 16 25.52 18.78 -32.11
CA ILE A 16 25.40 17.39 -31.69
C ILE A 16 24.55 16.68 -32.73
N VAL A 17 25.13 15.68 -33.38
CA VAL A 17 24.48 14.88 -34.42
C VAL A 17 24.54 13.40 -34.08
N ILE A 18 23.62 12.64 -34.66
CA ILE A 18 23.61 11.18 -34.59
C ILE A 18 24.19 10.66 -35.90
N ILE A 19 25.35 10.01 -35.83
CA ILE A 19 25.98 9.30 -36.95
C ILE A 19 26.03 7.83 -36.55
N GLU A 20 25.43 6.96 -37.36
CA GLU A 20 25.36 5.50 -37.09
C GLU A 20 24.80 5.13 -35.70
N GLY A 21 23.87 5.94 -35.18
CA GLY A 21 23.26 5.72 -33.87
C GLY A 21 24.07 6.22 -32.66
N ALA A 22 25.30 6.72 -32.90
CA ALA A 22 26.12 7.33 -31.87
C ALA A 22 25.91 8.85 -31.85
N LYS A 23 25.67 9.40 -30.65
CA LYS A 23 25.64 10.86 -30.42
C LYS A 23 27.06 11.39 -30.38
N MET A 24 27.38 12.34 -31.25
CA MET A 24 28.72 12.91 -31.33
C MET A 24 28.71 14.41 -31.56
N MET A 25 29.74 15.08 -31.05
CA MET A 25 29.91 16.52 -31.15
C MET A 25 30.79 16.85 -32.36
N VAL A 26 30.27 17.65 -33.27
CA VAL A 26 30.90 17.88 -34.57
C VAL A 26 30.98 19.37 -34.92
N CYS A 27 31.90 19.71 -35.80
CA CYS A 27 31.97 21.04 -36.41
C CYS A 27 30.81 21.21 -37.43
N GLU A 28 30.59 22.45 -37.86
CA GLU A 28 29.53 22.78 -38.83
C GLU A 28 29.63 21.96 -40.11
N ARG A 29 30.85 21.71 -40.62
CA ARG A 29 31.09 20.92 -41.83
C ARG A 29 30.69 19.45 -41.67
N CYS A 30 30.99 18.85 -40.52
CA CYS A 30 30.68 17.45 -40.26
C CYS A 30 29.23 17.23 -39.81
N SER A 31 28.46 18.31 -39.58
CA SER A 31 27.07 18.20 -39.15
C SER A 31 26.12 17.63 -40.22
N SER A 32 26.51 17.66 -41.50
CA SER A 32 25.72 17.09 -42.59
C SER A 32 25.83 15.56 -42.71
N LEU A 33 26.77 14.93 -42.00
CA LEU A 33 27.00 13.48 -42.05
C LEU A 33 25.99 12.69 -41.20
N GLY A 34 25.22 13.37 -40.35
CA GLY A 34 24.26 12.75 -39.44
C GLY A 34 22.98 13.56 -39.32
N SER A 35 22.03 13.02 -38.58
CA SER A 35 20.81 13.76 -38.23
C SER A 35 21.05 14.62 -36.99
N PRO A 36 20.49 15.85 -36.92
CA PRO A 36 20.61 16.68 -35.72
C PRO A 36 19.94 15.99 -34.53
N TYR A 37 20.62 15.95 -33.38
CA TYR A 37 20.01 15.48 -32.15
C TYR A 37 19.03 16.53 -31.64
N ILE A 38 17.73 16.21 -31.72
CA ILE A 38 16.67 16.98 -31.08
C ILE A 38 16.53 16.41 -29.68
N GLU A 39 16.90 17.22 -28.68
CA GLU A 39 16.65 16.83 -27.30
C GLU A 39 15.13 16.74 -27.11
N PRO A 40 14.59 15.58 -26.67
CA PRO A 40 13.17 15.50 -26.39
C PRO A 40 12.89 16.50 -25.27
N GLU A 41 12.06 17.50 -25.56
CA GLU A 41 11.67 18.51 -24.58
C GLU A 41 11.14 17.77 -23.34
N ALA A 42 11.99 17.69 -22.30
CA ALA A 42 11.56 17.27 -21.00
C ALA A 42 10.45 18.26 -20.65
N LYS A 43 9.19 17.81 -20.71
CA LYS A 43 8.02 18.60 -20.32
C LYS A 43 8.40 19.28 -19.03
N LYS A 44 8.67 20.58 -19.12
CA LYS A 44 8.94 21.46 -18.00
C LYS A 44 7.63 21.43 -17.22
N GLY A 45 7.52 20.47 -16.30
CA GLY A 45 6.45 20.42 -15.34
C GLY A 45 6.37 21.82 -14.77
N ALA A 46 5.20 22.43 -14.92
CA ALA A 46 4.95 23.81 -14.55
C ALA A 46 5.64 24.08 -13.21
N TYR A 47 6.53 25.06 -13.25
CA TYR A 47 7.21 25.62 -12.10
C TYR A 47 6.13 26.14 -11.15
N LEU A 48 5.63 25.30 -10.25
CA LEU A 48 4.95 25.80 -9.06
C LEU A 48 5.99 26.66 -8.34
N PRO A 49 5.67 27.91 -7.96
CA PRO A 49 6.62 28.75 -7.25
C PRO A 49 6.87 28.09 -5.90
N VAL A 50 7.99 27.39 -5.80
CA VAL A 50 8.52 26.92 -4.52
C VAL A 50 8.82 28.20 -3.74
N LEU A 51 7.92 28.53 -2.81
CA LEU A 51 8.19 29.54 -1.79
C LEU A 51 9.61 29.31 -1.29
N ARG A 52 10.49 30.30 -1.52
CA ARG A 52 11.83 30.35 -0.94
C ARG A 52 11.68 30.39 0.58
N ARG A 53 11.55 29.22 1.19
CA ARG A 53 11.75 29.05 2.61
C ARG A 53 13.26 29.20 2.82
N ARG A 54 13.68 30.35 3.35
CA ARG A 54 15.04 30.57 3.84
C ARG A 54 15.42 29.39 4.74
N PHE A 55 16.33 28.54 4.27
CA PHE A 55 16.95 27.54 5.12
C PHE A 55 17.80 28.27 6.16
N LYS A 56 17.32 28.36 7.41
CA LYS A 56 18.20 28.57 8.55
C LYS A 56 19.15 27.38 8.57
N LYS A 57 20.46 27.64 8.47
CA LYS A 57 21.50 26.62 8.70
C LYS A 57 21.36 26.16 10.15
N VAL A 58 20.75 25.00 10.36
CA VAL A 58 20.80 24.30 11.65
C VAL A 58 21.86 23.23 11.48
N THR A 59 23.04 23.51 12.03
CA THR A 59 23.99 22.45 12.39
C THR A 59 23.32 21.61 13.48
N ALA A 60 22.76 20.46 13.12
CA ALA A 60 22.23 19.53 14.10
C ALA A 60 22.51 18.10 13.66
N ALA A 61 23.23 17.41 14.54
CA ALA A 61 23.67 16.04 14.46
C ALA A 61 22.61 15.07 13.89
N LYS A 62 23.08 14.10 13.10
CA LYS A 62 22.35 12.88 12.77
C LYS A 62 21.85 12.23 14.06
N LYS A 63 20.55 12.38 14.35
CA LYS A 63 19.81 11.42 15.17
C LYS A 63 19.06 10.48 14.22
N PRO A 64 19.05 9.16 14.47
CA PRO A 64 18.25 8.23 13.68
C PRO A 64 16.78 8.62 13.83
N SER A 65 16.07 8.74 12.71
CA SER A 65 14.64 9.03 12.73
C SER A 65 13.93 7.94 13.54
N PRO A 66 13.18 8.30 14.59
CA PRO A 66 12.32 7.36 15.29
C PRO A 66 11.35 6.76 14.28
N ARG A 67 11.21 5.43 14.30
CA ARG A 67 10.02 4.78 13.74
C ARG A 67 8.83 5.51 14.37
N MET A 68 8.07 6.23 13.55
CA MET A 68 6.75 6.70 13.96
C MET A 68 5.87 5.46 14.09
N ILE A 69 5.87 4.92 15.30
CA ILE A 69 4.74 4.21 15.86
C ILE A 69 3.71 5.33 16.07
N LEU A 70 2.72 5.36 15.19
CA LEU A 70 1.53 6.18 15.33
C LEU A 70 0.37 5.20 15.32
N GLU A 71 0.00 4.86 16.55
CA GLU A 71 -1.14 4.12 17.06
C GLU A 71 -2.43 4.13 16.21
N ASP A 72 -3.09 2.97 16.26
CA ASP A 72 -4.53 2.75 16.31
C ASP A 72 -5.37 2.83 15.03
N LEU A 73 -5.14 1.84 14.16
CA LEU A 73 -6.23 0.98 13.67
C LEU A 73 -5.70 -0.45 13.63
N GLU A 74 -6.25 -1.37 14.42
CA GLU A 74 -5.97 -2.81 14.34
C GLU A 74 -6.46 -3.38 12.99
N VAL A 75 -5.72 -3.09 11.93
CA VAL A 75 -5.72 -3.92 10.73
C VAL A 75 -4.94 -5.17 11.12
N VAL A 76 -5.51 -6.37 10.90
CA VAL A 76 -4.84 -7.66 11.15
C VAL A 76 -3.37 -7.54 10.79
N GLU A 77 -2.50 -7.73 11.79
CA GLU A 77 -1.06 -7.77 11.60
C GLU A 77 -0.78 -8.70 10.41
N ASP A 78 -0.21 -8.15 9.32
CA ASP A 78 0.01 -8.82 8.02
C ASP A 78 -1.07 -8.73 6.91
N PHE A 79 -1.89 -7.67 6.80
CA PHE A 79 -2.77 -7.47 5.62
C PHE A 79 -2.05 -7.64 4.27
N GLY A 80 -0.81 -7.15 4.15
CA GLY A 80 -0.01 -7.30 2.94
C GLY A 80 0.30 -8.77 2.60
N ARG A 81 0.60 -9.61 3.61
CA ARG A 81 0.84 -11.04 3.41
C ARG A 81 -0.46 -11.79 3.08
N VAL A 82 -1.56 -11.42 3.72
CA VAL A 82 -2.87 -12.03 3.47
C VAL A 82 -3.32 -11.78 2.03
N VAL A 83 -3.22 -10.53 1.56
CA VAL A 83 -3.51 -10.15 0.16
C VAL A 83 -2.62 -10.92 -0.80
N ARG A 84 -1.31 -10.97 -0.54
CA ARG A 84 -0.35 -11.70 -1.38
C ARG A 84 -0.67 -13.19 -1.48
N LYS A 85 -0.89 -13.86 -0.34
CA LYS A 85 -1.26 -15.28 -0.29
C LYS A 85 -2.59 -15.55 -0.99
N ALA A 86 -3.55 -14.63 -0.93
CA ALA A 86 -4.82 -14.78 -1.61
C ALA A 86 -4.69 -14.60 -3.13
N ARG A 87 -3.91 -13.61 -3.56
CA ARG A 87 -3.58 -13.39 -4.97
C ARG A 87 -2.87 -14.61 -5.57
N GLU A 88 -1.89 -15.18 -4.86
CA GLU A 88 -1.16 -16.37 -5.27
C GLU A 88 -2.06 -17.61 -5.33
N ARG A 89 -2.97 -17.81 -4.36
CA ARG A 89 -3.95 -18.91 -4.40
C ARG A 89 -4.87 -18.90 -5.61
N MET A 90 -5.13 -17.72 -6.17
CA MET A 90 -5.96 -17.56 -7.38
C MET A 90 -5.15 -17.33 -8.64
N ASN A 91 -3.81 -17.45 -8.58
CA ASN A 91 -2.90 -17.26 -9.72
C ASN A 91 -3.12 -15.92 -10.46
N LEU A 92 -3.50 -14.86 -9.76
CA LEU A 92 -3.74 -13.54 -10.36
C LEU A 92 -2.45 -12.73 -10.43
N SER A 93 -2.18 -12.07 -11.56
CA SER A 93 -1.12 -11.05 -11.61
C SER A 93 -1.59 -9.75 -10.92
N HIS A 94 -0.65 -8.85 -10.58
CA HIS A 94 -1.02 -7.53 -10.06
C HIS A 94 -1.81 -6.70 -11.08
N GLU A 95 -1.61 -6.94 -12.37
CA GLU A 95 -2.35 -6.28 -13.44
C GLU A 95 -3.79 -6.79 -13.49
N ASP A 96 -3.99 -8.10 -13.37
CA ASP A 96 -5.33 -8.71 -13.37
C ASP A 96 -6.12 -8.31 -12.12
N LEU A 97 -5.46 -8.30 -10.97
CA LEU A 97 -6.08 -7.83 -9.73
C LEU A 97 -6.44 -6.34 -9.82
N GLY A 98 -5.58 -5.52 -10.43
CA GLY A 98 -5.83 -4.11 -10.70
C GLY A 98 -7.01 -3.88 -11.64
N ARG A 99 -7.10 -4.66 -12.72
CA ARG A 99 -8.23 -4.62 -13.66
C ARG A 99 -9.55 -5.02 -12.99
N ARG A 100 -9.53 -6.02 -12.11
CA ARG A 100 -10.72 -6.54 -11.41
C ARG A 100 -11.25 -5.60 -10.33
N ILE A 101 -10.36 -4.87 -9.65
CA ILE A 101 -10.69 -3.95 -8.55
C ILE A 101 -10.85 -2.49 -9.04
N GLY A 102 -10.34 -2.21 -10.24
CA GLY A 102 -10.32 -0.86 -10.81
C GLY A 102 -9.26 0.03 -10.18
N GLU A 103 -8.12 -0.55 -9.79
CA GLU A 103 -7.08 0.14 -9.02
C GLU A 103 -5.70 0.02 -9.67
N LYS A 104 -4.88 1.05 -9.48
CA LYS A 104 -3.55 1.10 -10.09
C LYS A 104 -2.63 0.04 -9.48
N VAL A 105 -1.86 -0.63 -10.33
CA VAL A 105 -0.86 -1.65 -9.94
C VAL A 105 0.12 -1.12 -8.88
N SER A 106 0.51 0.16 -8.98
CA SER A 106 1.41 0.81 -8.01
C SER A 106 0.80 0.91 -6.61
N VAL A 107 -0.52 1.03 -6.49
CA VAL A 107 -1.23 1.07 -5.20
C VAL A 107 -1.27 -0.33 -4.61
N LEU A 108 -1.64 -1.33 -5.40
CA LEU A 108 -1.64 -2.74 -4.97
C LEU A 108 -0.26 -3.20 -4.47
N LYS A 109 0.83 -2.83 -5.15
CA LYS A 109 2.20 -3.11 -4.70
C LYS A 109 2.55 -2.46 -3.36
N LYS A 110 2.03 -1.25 -3.09
CA LYS A 110 2.24 -0.56 -1.80
C LYS A 110 1.42 -1.20 -0.67
N VAL A 111 0.23 -1.71 -0.99
CA VAL A 111 -0.62 -2.46 -0.04
C VAL A 111 0.02 -3.81 0.28
N GLU A 112 0.44 -4.60 -0.72
CA GLU A 112 1.10 -5.90 -0.48
C GLU A 112 2.42 -5.77 0.29
N SER A 113 3.16 -4.67 0.09
CA SER A 113 4.40 -4.39 0.83
C SER A 113 4.19 -3.75 2.20
N GLY A 114 2.94 -3.52 2.62
CA GLY A 114 2.61 -2.93 3.93
C GLY A 114 3.00 -1.46 4.09
N ARG A 115 3.42 -0.79 3.02
CA ARG A 115 3.83 0.63 3.03
C ARG A 115 2.65 1.59 2.98
N MET A 116 1.45 1.08 2.71
CA MET A 116 0.23 1.87 2.56
C MET A 116 -0.93 1.08 3.16
N ILE A 117 -1.66 1.72 4.06
CA ILE A 117 -2.92 1.21 4.59
C ILE A 117 -4.00 1.43 3.51
N PRO A 118 -4.71 0.38 3.08
CA PRO A 118 -5.79 0.53 2.12
C PRO A 118 -6.93 1.36 2.73
N ASP A 119 -7.53 2.23 1.93
CA ASP A 119 -8.77 2.92 2.31
C ASP A 119 -9.91 1.88 2.48
N LEU A 120 -10.94 2.20 3.28
CA LEU A 120 -12.05 1.29 3.58
C LEU A 120 -12.73 0.77 2.30
N LYS A 121 -12.83 1.62 1.27
CA LYS A 121 -13.35 1.25 -0.06
C LYS A 121 -12.46 0.23 -0.76
N LEU A 122 -11.14 0.41 -0.69
CA LEU A 122 -10.16 -0.49 -1.31
C LEU A 122 -10.15 -1.84 -0.59
N ALA A 123 -10.18 -1.83 0.74
CA ALA A 123 -10.23 -3.02 1.56
C ALA A 123 -11.47 -3.89 1.23
N ARG A 124 -12.68 -3.31 1.20
CA ARG A 124 -13.91 -4.03 0.81
C ARG A 124 -13.82 -4.65 -0.58
N LYS A 125 -13.29 -3.91 -1.56
CA LYS A 125 -13.11 -4.46 -2.91
C LYS A 125 -12.11 -5.62 -2.94
N LEU A 126 -11.03 -5.54 -2.16
CA LEU A 126 -10.06 -6.63 -2.01
C LEU A 126 -10.72 -7.87 -1.37
N GLU A 127 -11.58 -7.69 -0.38
CA GLU A 127 -12.33 -8.79 0.24
C GLU A 127 -13.24 -9.50 -0.77
N HIS A 128 -14.01 -8.73 -1.55
CA HIS A 128 -14.89 -9.31 -2.58
C HIS A 128 -14.11 -9.98 -3.71
N ALA A 129 -13.04 -9.35 -4.19
CA ALA A 129 -12.25 -9.87 -5.31
C ALA A 129 -11.45 -11.10 -4.92
N LEU A 130 -10.92 -11.13 -3.69
CA LEU A 130 -10.04 -12.18 -3.20
C LEU A 130 -10.74 -13.21 -2.28
N LYS A 131 -12.02 -13.02 -1.97
CA LYS A 131 -12.81 -13.84 -1.04
C LYS A 131 -12.09 -14.11 0.29
N ILE A 132 -11.41 -13.09 0.80
CA ILE A 132 -10.67 -13.10 2.08
C ILE A 132 -11.30 -12.12 3.05
N LYS A 133 -11.16 -12.39 4.35
CA LYS A 133 -11.54 -11.48 5.42
C LYS A 133 -10.33 -10.59 5.74
N LEU A 134 -10.35 -9.32 5.33
CA LEU A 134 -9.28 -8.33 5.57
C LEU A 134 -9.71 -7.30 6.64
N LEU A 135 -11.00 -7.01 6.73
CA LEU A 135 -11.64 -6.38 7.86
C LEU A 135 -12.24 -7.47 8.74
N VAL A 136 -12.10 -7.32 10.05
CA VAL A 136 -13.04 -7.93 10.98
C VAL A 136 -14.25 -6.99 11.02
N PRO A 137 -15.39 -7.32 10.39
CA PRO A 137 -16.62 -6.63 10.74
C PRO A 137 -16.95 -6.96 12.21
N PRO A 138 -17.41 -6.02 13.04
CA PRO A 138 -18.23 -6.41 14.18
C PRO A 138 -19.39 -7.26 13.64
N PRO A 139 -19.76 -8.34 14.33
CA PRO A 139 -20.49 -9.46 13.74
C PRO A 139 -21.90 -9.03 13.33
N GLU A 140 -22.11 -8.82 12.04
CA GLU A 140 -23.44 -8.74 11.44
C GLU A 140 -23.55 -9.79 10.34
N GLY A 141 -23.91 -11.01 10.79
CA GLY A 141 -24.72 -11.95 10.04
C GLY A 141 -24.06 -12.70 8.88
N LEU A 142 -24.12 -14.05 8.98
CA LEU A 142 -23.76 -15.08 8.01
C LEU A 142 -22.26 -15.45 8.08
N GLU A 143 -21.83 -16.47 8.82
CA GLU A 143 -22.42 -17.80 9.02
C GLU A 143 -22.15 -18.27 10.45
N ALA A 144 -23.19 -18.75 11.12
CA ALA A 144 -23.07 -19.41 12.41
C ALA A 144 -22.11 -20.60 12.30
N VAL A 145 -21.01 -20.53 13.02
CA VAL A 145 -20.28 -21.72 13.46
C VAL A 145 -21.30 -22.57 14.21
N LYS A 146 -21.66 -23.76 13.67
CA LYS A 146 -22.42 -24.76 14.41
C LYS A 146 -21.57 -25.23 15.58
N VAL A 147 -21.69 -24.55 16.71
CA VAL A 147 -21.39 -25.15 18.01
C VAL A 147 -22.44 -26.24 18.25
N PRO A 148 -22.04 -27.49 18.57
CA PRO A 148 -23.00 -28.49 19.01
C PRO A 148 -23.69 -27.96 20.27
N HIS A 149 -25.02 -27.94 20.26
CA HIS A 149 -25.82 -27.65 21.44
C HIS A 149 -25.48 -28.67 22.54
N PRO A 150 -25.28 -28.27 23.81
CA PRO A 150 -25.34 -29.24 24.90
C PRO A 150 -26.77 -29.82 24.97
N PRO A 151 -26.92 -31.11 25.31
CA PRO A 151 -28.21 -31.77 25.31
C PRO A 151 -29.16 -31.12 26.33
N ASN A 152 -30.45 -31.16 26.00
CA ASN A 152 -31.56 -30.70 26.82
C ASN A 152 -31.49 -31.39 28.20
N VAL A 153 -31.07 -30.67 29.23
CA VAL A 153 -31.12 -31.19 30.61
C VAL A 153 -32.53 -30.93 31.11
N GLU A 154 -33.37 -31.97 31.04
CA GLU A 154 -34.62 -31.98 31.77
C GLU A 154 -34.29 -31.83 33.27
N PRO A 155 -34.90 -30.86 33.98
CA PRO A 155 -34.70 -30.74 35.41
C PRO A 155 -35.21 -32.04 36.06
N THR A 156 -34.30 -32.75 36.72
CA THR A 156 -34.66 -33.97 37.44
C THR A 156 -35.34 -33.60 38.75
N LEU A 157 -36.10 -34.52 39.33
CA LEU A 157 -36.90 -34.34 40.55
C LEU A 157 -36.12 -33.85 41.79
N GLY A 158 -34.79 -33.72 41.71
CA GLY A 158 -33.92 -33.21 42.77
C GLY A 158 -33.81 -31.68 42.85
N ASP A 159 -34.25 -30.92 41.83
CA ASP A 159 -33.95 -29.49 41.72
C ASP A 159 -35.04 -28.54 42.25
N VAL A 160 -36.10 -29.06 42.87
CA VAL A 160 -37.20 -28.23 43.40
C VAL A 160 -37.49 -28.56 44.87
N VAL A 161 -36.87 -27.82 45.79
CA VAL A 161 -37.27 -27.80 47.22
C VAL A 161 -37.82 -26.43 47.57
N HIS A 162 -39.14 -26.34 47.72
CA HIS A 162 -39.81 -25.19 48.34
C HIS A 162 -39.76 -25.31 49.87
N LEU A 163 -38.84 -24.57 50.51
CA LEU A 163 -38.81 -24.41 51.96
C LEU A 163 -39.97 -23.50 52.41
N LYS A 164 -41.01 -24.11 53.00
CA LYS A 164 -42.06 -23.40 53.75
C LYS A 164 -41.51 -22.98 55.11
N MET A 165 -41.45 -21.67 55.35
CA MET A 165 -41.08 -21.08 56.64
C MET A 165 -42.18 -21.36 57.68
N GLY A 166 -41.88 -22.24 58.65
CA GLY A 166 -42.75 -22.54 59.79
C GLY A 166 -42.57 -21.52 60.91
N LYS A 167 -43.69 -21.04 61.45
CA LYS A 167 -43.82 -20.07 62.54
C LYS A 167 -43.01 -20.47 63.77
N ALA A 168 -42.27 -19.50 64.32
CA ALA A 168 -41.66 -19.57 65.63
C ALA A 168 -42.75 -19.57 66.72
N GLU A 169 -42.81 -20.64 67.51
CA GLU A 169 -43.62 -20.69 68.73
C GLU A 169 -42.69 -20.58 69.95
N LYS A 170 -42.97 -19.57 70.77
CA LYS A 170 -42.18 -19.10 71.90
C LYS A 170 -43.04 -19.29 73.15
N ARG A 171 -42.56 -20.08 74.12
CA ARG A 171 -42.79 -20.04 75.60
C ARG A 171 -42.44 -21.44 76.16
N ARG A 172 -41.41 -21.66 76.99
CA ARG A 172 -41.19 -21.19 78.38
C ARG A 172 -42.47 -21.27 79.23
N THR A 173 -42.66 -22.39 79.91
CA THR A 173 -42.58 -22.54 81.38
C THR A 173 -42.58 -24.01 81.74
#